data_AF-A0A6F8Y4I4-F1
#
_entry.id   AF-A0A6F8Y4I4-F1
#
_cell.length_a   1.000
_cell.length_b   1.000
_cell.length_c   1.000
_cell.angle_alpha   90.00
_cell.angle_beta   90.00
_cell.angle_gamma   90.00
#
_symmetry.space_group_name_H-M   'P 1'
#
loop_
_entity.id
_entity.type
_entity.pdbx_description
1 polymer ?
#
loop_
_entity_poly.entity_id
_entity_poly.type
_entity_poly.pdbx_seq_one_letter_code
_entity_poly.pdbx_strand_id
1 'polypeptide(L)' 'MAFDLDRALLDECVHCGFCLPTCPTYVISGDEAESPRGRIYLMDLATRGDAPVAGAVTQHLDSCLGCLACVPACPRA' A
#
# COMPACT_ATOMS: atom_id res chain seq x y z
N MET A 1 17.43 -8.97 3.42
CA MET A 1 16.09 -9.56 3.38
C MET A 1 15.35 -8.85 2.26
N ALA A 2 15.33 -9.46 1.07
CA ALA A 2 14.55 -8.94 -0.05
C ALA A 2 13.11 -9.43 0.16
N PHE A 3 12.18 -8.49 0.11
CA PHE A 3 10.75 -8.74 0.12
C PHE A 3 10.44 -9.47 -1.20
N ASP A 4 10.32 -10.80 -1.19
CA ASP A 4 10.00 -11.59 -2.38
C ASP A 4 8.47 -11.56 -2.61
N LEU A 5 7.96 -10.36 -2.92
CA LEU A 5 6.58 -10.16 -3.37
C LEU A 5 6.52 -10.40 -4.88
N ASP A 6 5.56 -11.21 -5.30
CA ASP A 6 5.27 -11.36 -6.72
C ASP A 6 4.86 -9.99 -7.31
N ARG A 7 5.72 -9.47 -8.20
CA ARG A 7 5.53 -8.18 -8.84
C ARG A 7 4.23 -8.13 -9.65
N ALA A 8 3.77 -9.27 -10.17
CA ALA A 8 2.51 -9.34 -10.89
C ALA A 8 1.32 -8.91 -10.02
N LEU A 9 1.35 -9.21 -8.71
CA LEU A 9 0.30 -8.78 -7.77
C LEU A 9 0.33 -7.27 -7.51
N LEU A 10 1.52 -6.67 -7.47
CA LEU A 10 1.67 -5.22 -7.27
C LEU A 10 1.16 -4.45 -8.49
N ASP A 11 1.40 -4.99 -9.69
CA ASP A 11 0.96 -4.40 -10.96
C ASP A 11 -0.58 -4.44 -11.16
N GLU A 12 -1.35 -5.17 -10.34
CA GLU A 12 -2.82 -5.18 -10.38
C GLU A 12 -3.45 -3.86 -9.92
N CYS A 13 -2.70 -3.06 -9.15
CA CYS A 13 -3.17 -1.77 -8.67
C CYS A 13 -3.21 -0.74 -9.81
N VAL A 14 -4.40 -0.48 -10.35
CA VAL A 14 -4.61 0.55 -11.39
C VAL A 14 -4.81 1.97 -10.83
N HIS A 15 -4.41 2.21 -9.58
CA HIS A 15 -4.53 3.50 -8.89
C HIS A 15 -5.94 4.12 -8.80
N CYS A 16 -7.00 3.32 -8.92
CA CYS A 16 -8.40 3.79 -8.97
C CYS A 16 -8.89 4.53 -7.71
N GLY A 17 -8.35 4.24 -6.52
CA GLY A 17 -8.67 4.94 -5.28
C GLY A 17 -9.92 4.49 -4.52
N PHE A 18 -10.63 3.44 -4.97
CA PHE A 18 -11.78 2.90 -4.22
C PHE A 18 -11.43 2.42 -2.81
N CYS A 19 -10.17 2.03 -2.58
CA CYS A 19 -9.68 1.63 -1.26
C CYS A 19 -9.43 2.81 -0.29
N LEU A 20 -9.41 4.06 -0.77
CA LEU A 20 -9.12 5.23 0.07
C LEU A 20 -10.15 5.46 1.17
N PRO A 21 -11.45 5.65 0.87
CA PRO A 21 -12.44 6.00 1.90
C PRO A 21 -12.69 4.89 2.93
N THR A 22 -12.24 3.66 2.66
CA THR A 22 -12.41 2.52 3.57
C THR A 22 -11.20 2.30 4.49
N CYS A 23 -10.06 2.92 4.20
CA CYS A 23 -8.86 2.76 4.99
C CYS A 23 -8.85 3.72 6.20
N PRO A 24 -8.87 3.22 7.44
CA PRO A 24 -8.98 4.09 8.62
C PRO A 24 -7.76 4.99 8.82
N THR A 25 -6.54 4.51 8.53
CA THR A 25 -5.31 5.31 8.69
C THR A 25 -5.29 6.47 7.71
N TYR A 26 -5.66 6.24 6.44
CA TYR A 26 -5.81 7.31 5.45
C TYR A 26 -6.91 8.31 5.82
N VAL A 27 -8.08 7.84 6.25
CA VAL A 27 -9.19 8.73 6.61
C VAL A 27 -8.83 9.67 7.77
N ILE A 28 -7.99 9.19 8.71
CA ILE A 28 -7.53 10.00 9.84
C ILE A 28 -6.37 10.92 9.43
N SER A 29 -5.38 10.40 8.70
CA SER A 29 -4.15 11.15 8.40
C SER A 29 -4.30 12.11 7.21
N GLY A 30 -5.14 11.77 6.22
CA GLY A 30 -5.18 12.40 4.91
C GLY A 30 -3.95 12.13 4.04
N ASP A 31 -2.97 11.38 4.53
CA ASP A 31 -1.73 11.05 3.83
C ASP A 31 -1.94 9.82 2.94
N GLU A 32 -1.77 9.99 1.64
CA GLU A 32 -1.91 8.93 0.65
C GLU A 32 -1.00 7.72 0.93
N ALA A 33 0.19 7.94 1.49
CA ALA A 33 1.13 6.88 1.86
C ALA A 33 0.58 5.97 2.98
N GLU A 34 -0.37 6.47 3.76
CA GLU A 34 -1.07 5.71 4.80
C GLU A 34 -2.21 4.85 4.24
N SER A 35 -2.58 5.02 2.98
CA SER A 35 -3.65 4.27 2.31
C SER A 35 -3.19 2.91 1.79
N PRO A 36 -4.12 1.98 1.48
CA PRO A 36 -3.80 0.66 0.92
C PRO A 36 -3.11 0.79 -0.45
N ARG A 37 -3.59 1.73 -1.28
CA ARG A 37 -2.99 2.05 -2.59
C ARG A 37 -1.59 2.63 -2.42
N GLY A 38 -1.41 3.59 -1.52
CA GLY A 38 -0.11 4.18 -1.24
C GLY A 38 0.91 3.14 -0.77
N ARG A 39 0.48 2.20 0.08
CA ARG A 39 1.32 1.08 0.54
C ARG A 39 1.72 0.16 -0.60
N ILE A 40 0.79 -0.22 -1.49
CA ILE A 40 1.11 -1.01 -2.68
C ILE A 40 2.12 -0.27 -3.57
N TYR A 41 1.94 1.05 -3.75
CA TYR A 41 2.88 1.87 -4.50
C TYR A 41 4.28 1.92 -3.85
N LEU A 42 4.36 2.06 -2.53
CA LEU A 42 5.64 2.03 -1.80
C LEU A 42 6.31 0.65 -1.87
N MET A 43 5.54 -0.44 -1.82
CA MET A 43 6.03 -1.80 -2.02
C MET A 43 6.59 -1.97 -3.45
N ASP A 44 5.90 -1.46 -4.47
CA ASP A 44 6.36 -1.51 -5.86
C ASP A 44 7.66 -0.74 -6.07
N LEU A 45 7.76 0.49 -5.54
CA LEU A 45 9.00 1.27 -5.56
C LEU A 45 10.15 0.53 -4.86
N ALA A 46 9.87 -0.09 -3.71
CA ALA A 46 10.88 -0.83 -2.96
C ALA A 46 11.37 -2.08 -3.72
N THR A 47 10.46 -2.82 -4.36
CA THR A 47 10.80 -3.99 -5.19
C THR A 47 11.58 -3.60 -6.45
N ARG A 48 11.34 -2.40 -6.99
CA ARG A 48 12.11 -1.85 -8.13
C ARG A 48 13.50 -1.33 -7.73
N GLY A 49 13.75 -1.16 -6.43
CA GLY A 49 14.96 -0.52 -5.92
C GLY A 49 14.93 1.02 -6.00
N ASP A 50 13.78 1.60 -6.34
CA ASP A 50 13.57 3.05 -6.44
C ASP A 50 13.38 3.71 -5.07
N ALA A 51 13.03 2.93 -4.05
CA ALA A 51 12.95 3.37 -2.66
C ALA A 51 13.64 2.37 -1.72
N PRO A 52 14.44 2.83 -0.74
CA PRO A 52 14.94 1.95 0.29
C PRO A 52 13.77 1.43 1.14
N VAL A 53 13.75 0.12 1.40
CA VAL A 53 12.75 -0.51 2.28
C VAL A 53 12.80 0.12 3.68
N ALA A 54 13.99 0.45 4.17
CA ALA A 54 14.19 1.08 5.47
C ALA A 54 13.67 2.52 5.52
N GLY A 55 13.25 2.97 6.70
CA GLY A 55 12.78 4.34 6.92
C GLY A 55 11.33 4.52 6.52
N ALA A 56 11.04 5.52 5.68
CA ALA A 56 9.67 5.95 5.36
C ALA A 56 8.78 4.81 4.83
N VAL A 57 9.29 3.96 3.93
CA VAL A 57 8.53 2.79 3.43
C VAL A 57 8.10 1.89 4.59
N THR A 58 9.02 1.45 5.45
CA THR A 58 8.68 0.61 6.62
C THR A 58 7.74 1.33 7.59
N GLN A 59 7.96 2.62 7.87
CA GLN A 59 7.10 3.40 8.77
C GLN A 59 5.66 3.44 8.31
N HIS A 60 5.46 3.73 7.02
CA HIS A 60 4.12 3.68 6.45
C HIS A 60 3.61 2.25 6.56
N LEU A 61 4.32 1.22 6.10
CA LEU A 61 3.88 -0.18 6.21
C LEU A 61 3.44 -0.60 7.62
N ASP A 62 4.19 -0.22 8.65
CA ASP A 62 3.94 -0.57 10.05
C ASP A 62 2.67 0.06 10.65
N SER A 63 2.20 1.21 10.14
CA SER A 63 0.94 1.80 10.59
C SER A 63 -0.30 1.08 10.04
N CYS A 64 -0.15 0.08 9.15
CA CYS A 64 -1.27 -0.75 8.69
C CYS A 64 -1.91 -1.51 9.86
N LEU A 65 -3.22 -1.33 10.06
CA LEU A 65 -3.95 -2.05 11.12
C LEU A 65 -4.27 -3.51 10.79
N GLY A 66 -4.01 -3.96 9.55
CA GLY A 66 -4.35 -5.31 9.09
C GLY A 66 -5.86 -5.61 9.06
N CYS A 67 -6.72 -4.58 9.01
CA CYS A 67 -8.18 -4.75 9.11
C CYS A 67 -8.85 -5.28 7.83
N LEU A 68 -8.13 -5.31 6.70
CA LEU A 68 -8.60 -5.80 5.40
C LEU A 68 -9.82 -5.08 4.80
N ALA A 69 -10.22 -3.92 5.34
CA ALA A 69 -11.36 -3.15 4.83
C ALA A 69 -11.21 -2.75 3.34
N CYS A 70 -9.96 -2.62 2.88
CA CYS A 70 -9.63 -2.34 1.48
C CYS A 70 -9.94 -3.47 0.49
N VAL A 71 -9.96 -4.73 0.94
CA VAL A 71 -10.13 -5.90 0.08
C VAL A 71 -11.50 -5.91 -0.61
N PRO A 72 -12.64 -5.88 0.10
CA PRO A 72 -13.95 -5.87 -0.55
C PRO A 72 -14.24 -4.58 -1.35
N ALA A 73 -13.50 -3.50 -1.10
CA ALA A 73 -13.64 -2.23 -1.83
C ALA A 73 -12.83 -2.21 -3.13
N CYS A 74 -11.79 -3.04 -3.25
CA CYS A 74 -10.91 -3.04 -4.41
C CYS A 74 -11.60 -3.74 -5.60
N PRO A 75 -11.76 -3.10 -6.76
CA PRO A 75 -12.39 -3.71 -7.93
C PRO A 75 -11.51 -4.75 -8.64
N ARG A 76 -10.30 -5.02 -8.12
CA ARG A 76 -9.29 -5.93 -8.68
C ARG A 76 -8.80 -6.99 -7.69
N ALA A 77 -9.33 -7.00 -6.46
CA ALA A 77 -8.95 -7.95 -5.42
C ALA A 77 -9.39 -9.39 -5.72
#